data_AF-C1MV24-F1
#
_entry.id   AF-C1MV24-F1
#
_cell.length_a   1.000
_cell.length_b   1.000
_cell.length_c   1.000
_cell.angle_alpha   90.00
_cell.angle_beta   90.00
_cell.angle_gamma   90.00
#
_symmetry.space_group_name_H-M   'P 1'
#
loop_
_entity.id
_entity.type
_entity.pdbx_description
1 polymer ?
#
loop_
_entity_poly.entity_id
_entity_poly.type
_entity_poly.pdbx_seq_one_letter_code
_entity_poly.pdbx_strand_id
1 'polypeptide(L)'
;MAIADAIFEEIASGGTETRAPELTDRHLEMLAFVFKEQHLGNALELVQAGKVKRLVAERSGRACYQVKGKSSSRKGSEEAYLCFPEHYCSCRAFQWDVLTRGEQLICKHQLAARIADATGAHVVSVVSDILLAQLLESYARGDVGDGGGRGGGPRGNRRWGGGGGGGGGGGGGGGGRQPPPTFR
;
A
#
# COMPACT_ATOMS: atom_id res chain seq x y z
N MET A 1 -0.61 -11.01 -16.48
CA MET A 1 -0.76 -11.84 -15.26
C MET A 1 -1.94 -12.78 -15.46
N ALA A 2 -1.94 -13.56 -16.55
CA ALA A 2 -3.20 -14.00 -17.17
C ALA A 2 -4.15 -14.77 -16.22
N ILE A 3 -3.61 -15.60 -15.32
CA ILE A 3 -4.42 -16.36 -14.35
C ILE A 3 -5.09 -15.43 -13.33
N ALA A 4 -4.36 -14.46 -12.77
CA ALA A 4 -4.92 -13.53 -11.81
C ALA A 4 -5.96 -12.62 -12.45
N ASP A 5 -5.69 -12.18 -13.68
CA ASP A 5 -6.58 -11.29 -14.44
C ASP A 5 -7.92 -12.01 -14.72
N ALA A 6 -7.89 -13.28 -15.12
CA ALA A 6 -9.08 -14.11 -15.32
C ALA A 6 -9.91 -14.29 -14.03
N ILE A 7 -9.27 -14.44 -12.88
CA ILE A 7 -9.99 -14.54 -11.59
C ILE A 7 -10.74 -13.24 -11.28
N PHE A 8 -10.13 -12.07 -11.51
CA PHE A 8 -10.81 -10.79 -11.29
C PHE A 8 -11.95 -10.55 -12.27
N GLU A 9 -11.82 -10.98 -13.53
CA GLU A 9 -12.90 -10.95 -14.52
C GLU A 9 -14.06 -11.88 -14.14
N GLU A 10 -13.76 -13.09 -13.64
CA GLU A 10 -14.77 -14.01 -13.11
C GLU A 10 -15.52 -13.40 -11.92
N ILE A 11 -14.79 -12.74 -10.99
CA ILE A 11 -15.42 -12.02 -9.87
C ILE A 11 -16.33 -10.91 -10.40
N ALA A 12 -15.83 -10.04 -11.28
CA ALA A 12 -16.58 -8.90 -11.79
C ALA A 12 -17.84 -9.30 -12.58
N SER A 13 -17.77 -10.41 -13.33
CA SER A 13 -18.90 -10.95 -14.10
C SER A 13 -19.91 -11.73 -13.25
N GLY A 14 -19.57 -12.08 -12.01
CA GLY A 14 -20.48 -12.73 -11.07
C GLY A 14 -21.59 -11.82 -10.52
N GLY A 15 -21.50 -10.50 -10.73
CA GLY A 15 -22.55 -9.55 -10.37
C GLY A 15 -23.75 -9.62 -11.31
N THR A 16 -24.94 -9.34 -10.78
CA THR A 16 -26.16 -9.13 -11.58
C THR A 16 -26.60 -7.67 -11.49
N GLU A 17 -27.56 -7.24 -12.30
CA GLU A 17 -28.12 -5.88 -12.23
C GLU A 17 -28.64 -5.51 -10.82
N THR A 18 -29.02 -6.53 -10.04
CA THR A 18 -29.60 -6.40 -8.70
C THR A 18 -28.63 -6.72 -7.56
N ARG A 19 -27.46 -7.31 -7.84
CA ARG A 19 -26.50 -7.75 -6.82
C ARG A 19 -25.08 -7.41 -7.23
N ALA A 20 -24.38 -6.68 -6.36
CA ALA A 20 -22.97 -6.42 -6.55
C ALA A 20 -22.18 -7.74 -6.59
N PRO A 21 -21.08 -7.80 -7.37
CA PRO A 21 -20.25 -8.99 -7.41
C PRO A 21 -19.62 -9.27 -6.05
N GLU A 22 -19.65 -10.53 -5.61
CA GLU A 22 -19.15 -10.96 -4.31
C GLU A 22 -17.95 -11.90 -4.45
N LEU A 23 -17.04 -11.81 -3.48
CA LEU A 23 -15.94 -12.75 -3.34
C LEU A 23 -16.46 -14.05 -2.72
N THR A 24 -16.35 -15.15 -3.46
CA THR A 24 -16.65 -16.49 -2.96
C THR A 24 -15.43 -17.11 -2.28
N ASP A 25 -15.64 -18.13 -1.42
CA ASP A 25 -14.54 -18.85 -0.78
C ASP A 25 -13.55 -19.43 -1.81
N ARG A 26 -14.07 -19.93 -2.94
CA ARG A 26 -13.24 -20.39 -4.07
C ARG A 26 -12.36 -19.27 -4.64
N HIS A 27 -12.90 -18.06 -4.80
CA HIS A 27 -12.11 -16.91 -5.25
C HIS A 27 -11.01 -16.57 -4.23
N LEU A 28 -11.31 -16.63 -2.94
CA LEU A 28 -10.34 -16.39 -1.87
C LEU A 28 -9.22 -17.43 -1.87
N GLU A 29 -9.53 -18.70 -2.05
CA GLU A 29 -8.55 -19.79 -2.15
C GLU A 29 -7.62 -19.60 -3.36
N MET A 30 -8.17 -19.31 -4.53
CA MET A 30 -7.37 -19.07 -5.75
C MET A 30 -6.46 -17.83 -5.60
N LEU A 31 -7.00 -16.74 -5.05
CA LEU A 31 -6.21 -15.53 -4.81
C LEU A 31 -5.15 -15.74 -3.73
N ALA A 32 -5.45 -16.49 -2.67
CA ALA A 32 -4.50 -16.84 -1.61
C ALA A 32 -3.36 -17.71 -2.15
N PHE A 33 -3.67 -18.63 -3.07
CA PHE A 33 -2.67 -19.44 -3.77
C PHE A 33 -1.71 -18.57 -4.60
N VAL A 34 -2.24 -17.59 -5.34
CA VAL A 34 -1.42 -16.72 -6.21
C VAL A 34 -0.61 -15.68 -5.42
N PHE A 35 -1.23 -15.04 -4.43
CA PHE A 35 -0.66 -13.87 -3.75
C PHE A 35 -0.15 -14.13 -2.33
N LYS A 36 -0.31 -15.36 -1.82
CA LYS A 36 -0.10 -15.76 -0.42
C LYS A 36 -1.22 -15.23 0.50
N GLU A 37 -1.70 -16.09 1.38
CA GLU A 37 -2.82 -15.82 2.30
C GLU A 37 -2.62 -14.54 3.13
N GLN A 38 -1.44 -14.36 3.72
CA GLN A 38 -1.13 -13.16 4.51
C GLN A 38 -1.21 -11.87 3.68
N HIS A 39 -0.82 -11.91 2.40
CA HIS A 39 -0.86 -10.73 1.54
C HIS A 39 -2.29 -10.40 1.15
N LEU A 40 -3.10 -11.43 0.85
CA LEU A 40 -4.52 -11.30 0.56
C LEU A 40 -5.29 -10.72 1.76
N GLY A 41 -5.09 -11.25 2.97
CA GLY A 41 -5.74 -10.74 4.18
C GLY A 41 -5.44 -9.26 4.42
N ASN A 42 -4.18 -8.85 4.24
CA ASN A 42 -3.79 -7.44 4.33
C ASN A 42 -4.48 -6.52 3.31
N ALA A 43 -4.79 -7.03 2.12
CA ALA A 43 -5.50 -6.29 1.08
C ALA A 43 -7.01 -6.22 1.38
N LEU A 44 -7.61 -7.33 1.81
CA LEU A 44 -9.03 -7.40 2.18
C LEU A 44 -9.36 -6.44 3.32
N GLU A 45 -8.50 -6.34 4.34
CA GLU A 45 -8.67 -5.36 5.42
C GLU A 45 -8.76 -3.90 4.91
N LEU A 46 -8.01 -3.55 3.86
CA LEU A 46 -8.08 -2.20 3.28
C LEU A 46 -9.40 -1.95 2.56
N VAL A 47 -9.91 -2.97 1.84
CA VAL A 47 -11.20 -2.90 1.14
C VAL A 47 -12.34 -2.80 2.15
N GLN A 48 -12.35 -3.68 3.15
CA GLN A 48 -13.36 -3.70 4.22
C GLN A 48 -13.37 -2.40 5.03
N ALA A 49 -12.21 -1.79 5.25
CA ALA A 49 -12.11 -0.49 5.92
C ALA A 49 -12.49 0.71 5.03
N GLY A 50 -12.93 0.50 3.78
CA GLY A 50 -13.32 1.57 2.86
C GLY A 50 -12.15 2.49 2.47
N LYS A 51 -10.92 1.98 2.48
CA LYS A 51 -9.69 2.79 2.26
C LYS A 51 -9.34 2.97 0.78
N VAL A 52 -10.14 2.45 -0.13
CA VAL A 52 -9.92 2.51 -1.58
C VAL A 52 -10.87 3.54 -2.20
N LYS A 53 -10.30 4.56 -2.84
CA LYS A 53 -11.02 5.58 -3.60
C LYS A 53 -10.59 5.52 -5.07
N ARG A 54 -11.57 5.43 -5.98
CA ARG A 54 -11.36 5.50 -7.43
C ARG A 54 -11.63 6.92 -7.91
N LEU A 55 -10.63 7.55 -8.51
CA LEU A 55 -10.76 8.86 -9.13
C LEU A 55 -10.94 8.66 -10.63
N VAL A 56 -11.96 9.29 -11.22
CA VAL A 56 -12.27 9.18 -12.65
C VAL A 56 -12.32 10.57 -13.25
N ALA A 57 -11.55 10.80 -14.31
CA ALA A 57 -11.61 12.03 -15.06
C ALA A 57 -12.89 12.13 -15.89
N GLU A 58 -13.57 13.27 -15.81
CA GLU A 58 -14.85 13.53 -16.49
C GLU A 58 -14.80 13.35 -18.01
N ARG A 59 -13.81 13.94 -18.69
CA ARG A 59 -13.78 13.95 -20.17
C ARG A 59 -12.96 12.81 -20.75
N SER A 60 -11.80 12.51 -20.18
CA SER A 60 -10.92 11.46 -20.70
C SER A 60 -11.30 10.05 -20.22
N GLY A 61 -12.13 9.92 -19.18
CA GLY A 61 -12.45 8.62 -18.57
C GLY A 61 -11.26 7.95 -17.88
N ARG A 62 -10.09 8.59 -17.84
CA ARG A 62 -8.89 8.06 -17.18
C ARG A 62 -9.15 7.91 -15.69
N ALA A 63 -8.70 6.78 -15.12
CA ALA A 63 -8.89 6.51 -13.71
C ALA A 63 -7.57 6.19 -12.99
N CYS A 64 -7.51 6.55 -11.72
CA CYS A 64 -6.48 6.08 -10.79
C CYS A 64 -7.10 5.81 -9.41
N TYR A 65 -6.36 5.13 -8.55
CA TYR A 65 -6.82 4.79 -7.22
C TYR A 65 -5.98 5.51 -6.17
N GLN A 66 -6.64 5.98 -5.12
CA GLN A 66 -6.02 6.40 -3.88
C GLN A 66 -6.33 5.36 -2.81
N VAL A 67 -5.28 4.75 -2.27
CA VAL A 67 -5.42 3.73 -1.21
C VAL A 67 -4.77 4.25 0.06
N LYS A 68 -5.55 4.41 1.13
CA LYS A 68 -5.03 4.87 2.41
C LYS A 68 -4.22 3.77 3.12
N GLY A 69 -3.12 4.15 3.76
CA GLY A 69 -2.31 3.25 4.57
C GLY A 69 -3.03 2.71 5.81
N LYS A 70 -2.43 1.70 6.44
CA LYS A 70 -2.93 1.13 7.71
C LYS A 70 -2.74 2.11 8.89
N SER A 71 -1.62 2.83 8.93
CA SER A 71 -1.29 3.77 10.00
C SER A 71 -1.68 5.20 9.65
N SER A 72 -2.42 5.87 10.54
CA SER A 72 -2.32 7.32 10.67
C SER A 72 -0.88 7.63 11.05
N SER A 73 -0.12 8.26 10.15
CA SER A 73 1.21 8.75 10.51
C SER A 73 1.09 9.69 11.73
N ARG A 74 2.14 9.83 12.56
CA ARG A 74 2.17 10.69 13.78
C ARG A 74 1.82 12.17 13.53
N LYS A 75 1.50 12.56 12.30
CA LYS A 75 1.29 13.93 11.84
C LYS A 75 -0.13 14.17 11.28
N GLY A 76 -1.14 13.48 11.80
CA GLY A 76 -2.56 13.81 11.57
C GLY A 76 -3.08 13.71 10.13
N SER A 77 -2.25 13.38 9.15
CA SER A 77 -2.64 13.13 7.77
C SER A 77 -2.66 11.62 7.50
N GLU A 78 -3.80 11.13 7.03
CA GLU A 78 -3.92 9.79 6.46
C GLU A 78 -3.07 9.73 5.19
N GLU A 79 -2.02 8.91 5.23
CA GLU A 79 -1.15 8.69 4.08
C GLU A 79 -1.94 7.97 2.98
N ALA A 80 -2.08 8.59 1.81
CA ALA A 80 -2.83 8.05 0.68
C ALA A 80 -1.89 7.76 -0.50
N TYR A 81 -1.75 6.49 -0.86
CA TYR A 81 -0.91 6.05 -1.97
C TYR A 81 -1.64 6.18 -3.30
N LEU A 82 -0.94 6.68 -4.31
CA LEU A 82 -1.38 6.62 -5.69
C LEU A 82 -1.18 5.20 -6.22
N CYS A 83 -2.21 4.63 -6.84
CA CYS A 83 -2.19 3.27 -7.35
C CYS A 83 -2.85 3.16 -8.73
N PHE A 84 -2.13 2.52 -9.64
CA PHE A 84 -2.62 1.95 -10.90
C PHE A 84 -2.57 0.43 -10.73
N PRO A 85 -3.71 -0.26 -10.61
CA PRO A 85 -3.77 -1.63 -10.09
C PRO A 85 -2.90 -2.63 -10.87
N GLU A 86 -2.74 -2.41 -12.17
CA GLU A 86 -1.96 -3.28 -13.06
C GLU A 86 -0.49 -2.87 -13.23
N HIS A 87 -0.12 -1.63 -12.87
CA HIS A 87 1.14 -1.06 -13.35
C HIS A 87 2.01 -0.41 -12.27
N TYR A 88 1.40 0.26 -11.29
CA TYR A 88 2.16 1.10 -10.38
C TYR A 88 1.50 1.28 -9.03
N CYS A 89 2.30 1.40 -7.98
CA CYS A 89 1.86 1.98 -6.72
C CYS A 89 2.98 2.83 -6.13
N SER A 90 2.64 3.97 -5.54
CA SER A 90 3.62 4.85 -4.89
C SER A 90 4.14 4.29 -3.55
N CYS A 91 3.62 3.16 -3.06
CA CYS A 91 4.08 2.64 -1.77
C CYS A 91 5.49 2.02 -1.84
N ARG A 92 6.21 2.11 -0.71
CA ARG A 92 7.55 1.51 -0.56
C ARG A 92 7.61 0.01 -0.84
N ALA A 93 6.57 -0.74 -0.48
CA ALA A 93 6.51 -2.19 -0.73
C ALA A 93 6.49 -2.52 -2.23
N PHE A 94 5.85 -1.69 -3.06
CA PHE A 94 5.90 -1.87 -4.51
C PHE A 94 7.32 -1.66 -5.05
N GLN A 95 7.97 -0.57 -4.63
CA GLN A 95 9.34 -0.26 -5.07
C GLN A 95 10.34 -1.36 -4.67
N TRP A 96 10.21 -1.87 -3.44
CA TRP A 96 11.17 -2.84 -2.91
C TRP A 96 10.81 -4.29 -3.23
N ASP A 97 9.61 -4.74 -2.87
CA ASP A 97 9.22 -6.15 -2.97
C ASP A 97 8.86 -6.57 -4.40
N VAL A 98 8.27 -5.66 -5.17
CA VAL A 98 7.83 -5.92 -6.56
C VAL A 98 8.94 -5.56 -7.55
N LEU A 99 9.38 -4.31 -7.58
CA LEU A 99 10.36 -3.86 -8.60
C LEU A 99 11.78 -4.32 -8.33
N THR A 100 12.26 -4.21 -7.08
CA THR A 100 13.67 -4.47 -6.77
C THR A 100 13.94 -5.96 -6.56
N ARG A 101 13.13 -6.64 -5.74
CA ARG A 101 13.33 -8.05 -5.38
C ARG A 101 12.57 -9.03 -6.26
N GLY A 102 11.47 -8.62 -6.88
CA GLY A 102 10.59 -9.52 -7.62
C GLY A 102 9.99 -10.65 -6.77
N GLU A 103 9.97 -10.49 -5.45
CA GLU A 103 9.46 -11.50 -4.50
C GLU A 103 7.93 -11.50 -4.41
N GLN A 104 7.34 -10.36 -4.78
CA GLN A 104 5.91 -10.17 -4.84
C GLN A 104 5.53 -9.71 -6.23
N LEU A 105 4.39 -10.21 -6.65
CA LEU A 105 3.81 -9.98 -7.96
C LEU A 105 3.17 -8.58 -8.07
N ILE A 106 2.49 -8.16 -7.01
CA ILE A 106 1.90 -6.84 -6.82
C ILE A 106 1.99 -6.47 -5.33
N CYS A 107 1.81 -5.20 -5.00
CA CYS A 107 1.69 -4.80 -3.59
C CYS A 107 0.26 -4.96 -3.07
N LYS A 108 0.10 -4.93 -1.74
CA LYS A 108 -1.23 -5.06 -1.11
C LYS A 108 -2.23 -3.98 -1.54
N HIS A 109 -1.74 -2.79 -1.91
CA HIS A 109 -2.60 -1.70 -2.36
C HIS A 109 -3.12 -1.93 -3.78
N GLN A 110 -2.28 -2.49 -4.67
CA GLN A 110 -2.73 -2.93 -5.99
C GLN A 110 -3.73 -4.07 -5.88
N LEU A 111 -3.47 -5.04 -4.99
CA LEU A 111 -4.40 -6.14 -4.74
C LEU A 111 -5.73 -5.62 -4.19
N ALA A 112 -5.71 -4.71 -3.21
CA ALA A 112 -6.92 -4.10 -2.66
C ALA A 112 -7.69 -3.30 -3.73
N ALA A 113 -6.99 -2.55 -4.58
CA ALA A 113 -7.62 -1.80 -5.66
C ALA A 113 -8.28 -2.74 -6.69
N ARG A 114 -7.64 -3.85 -7.07
CA ARG A 114 -8.25 -4.84 -7.98
C ARG A 114 -9.46 -5.55 -7.39
N ILE A 115 -9.38 -5.95 -6.11
CA ILE A 115 -10.52 -6.54 -5.40
C ILE A 115 -11.68 -5.55 -5.34
N ALA A 116 -11.40 -4.30 -4.97
CA ALA A 116 -12.41 -3.27 -4.86
C ALA A 116 -13.02 -2.90 -6.22
N ASP A 117 -12.24 -2.93 -7.30
CA ASP A 117 -12.75 -2.71 -8.66
C ASP A 117 -13.68 -3.85 -9.09
N ALA A 118 -13.24 -5.10 -8.90
CA ALA A 118 -14.02 -6.29 -9.27
C ALA A 118 -15.31 -6.45 -8.46
N THR A 119 -15.33 -6.03 -7.19
CA THR A 119 -16.52 -6.12 -6.30
C THR A 119 -17.35 -4.83 -6.26
N GLY A 120 -16.86 -3.74 -6.86
CA GLY A 120 -17.45 -2.41 -6.70
C GLY A 120 -17.29 -1.81 -5.29
N ALA A 121 -16.53 -2.45 -4.38
CA ALA A 121 -16.32 -2.00 -3.00
C ALA A 121 -15.29 -0.85 -2.89
N HIS A 122 -15.48 0.21 -3.67
CA HIS A 122 -14.66 1.42 -3.64
C HIS A 122 -15.51 2.69 -3.72
N VAL A 123 -14.97 3.80 -3.21
CA VAL A 123 -15.61 5.11 -3.34
C VAL A 123 -15.23 5.72 -4.68
N VAL A 124 -16.20 5.94 -5.57
CA VAL A 124 -15.98 6.62 -6.86
C VAL A 124 -16.09 8.13 -6.68
N SER A 125 -15.12 8.88 -7.18
CA SER A 125 -15.15 10.34 -7.26
C SER A 125 -14.81 10.76 -8.67
N VAL A 126 -15.79 11.39 -9.31
CA VAL A 126 -15.60 12.02 -10.61
C VAL A 126 -14.93 13.39 -10.40
N VAL A 127 -13.88 13.66 -11.16
CA VAL A 127 -13.08 14.89 -11.05
C VAL A 127 -12.75 15.45 -12.44
N SER A 128 -12.52 16.75 -12.54
CA SER A 128 -12.08 17.35 -13.80
C SER A 128 -10.69 16.81 -14.19
N ASP A 129 -10.45 16.66 -15.49
CA ASP A 129 -9.17 16.18 -16.02
C ASP A 129 -7.98 17.03 -15.55
N ILE A 130 -8.21 18.34 -15.38
CA ILE A 130 -7.19 19.29 -14.88
C ILE A 130 -6.85 18.97 -13.43
N LEU A 131 -7.86 18.76 -12.58
CA LEU A 131 -7.64 18.42 -11.18
C LEU A 131 -6.94 17.07 -11.04
N LEU A 132 -7.33 16.08 -11.85
CA LEU A 132 -6.64 14.79 -11.87
C LEU A 132 -5.17 14.95 -12.26
N ALA A 133 -4.87 15.75 -13.29
CA ALA A 133 -3.51 16.02 -13.71
C ALA A 133 -2.69 16.71 -12.61
N GLN A 134 -3.25 17.73 -11.95
CA GLN A 134 -2.61 18.43 -10.83
C GLN A 134 -2.33 17.48 -9.65
N LEU A 135 -3.27 16.59 -9.34
CA LEU A 135 -3.09 15.58 -8.31
C LEU A 135 -1.93 14.64 -8.67
N LEU A 136 -1.90 14.10 -9.89
CA LEU A 136 -0.81 13.24 -10.34
C LEU A 136 0.55 13.95 -10.30
N GLU A 137 0.57 15.23 -10.64
CA GLU A 137 1.76 16.07 -10.55
C GLU A 137 2.24 16.24 -9.10
N SER A 138 1.32 16.41 -8.15
CA SER A 138 1.65 16.49 -6.71
C SER A 138 2.27 15.21 -6.16
N TYR A 139 1.85 14.04 -6.66
CA TYR A 139 2.47 12.75 -6.34
C TYR A 139 3.88 12.65 -6.93
N ALA A 140 4.08 13.15 -8.16
CA ALA A 140 5.40 13.13 -8.80
C ALA A 140 6.41 14.05 -8.07
N ARG A 141 5.95 15.15 -7.46
CA ARG A 141 6.78 16.04 -6.64
C ARG A 141 7.04 15.53 -5.22
N GLY A 142 6.23 14.58 -4.74
CA GLY A 142 6.30 14.07 -3.36
C GLY A 142 5.69 15.00 -2.32
N ASP A 143 4.79 15.90 -2.74
CA ASP A 143 4.10 16.86 -1.87
C ASP A 143 2.99 16.19 -1.05
N VAL A 144 2.43 15.10 -1.59
CA VAL A 144 1.48 14.22 -0.90
C VAL A 144 2.29 13.12 -0.23
N GLY A 145 2.30 13.14 1.11
CA GLY A 145 3.20 12.35 1.96
C GLY A 145 3.38 10.91 1.49
N ASP A 146 4.54 10.64 0.92
CA ASP A 146 5.11 9.31 0.82
C ASP A 146 5.66 9.00 2.22
N GLY A 147 5.09 8.03 2.92
CA GLY A 147 5.56 7.50 4.21
C GLY A 147 6.90 6.78 4.11
N GLY A 148 7.65 7.00 3.04
CA GLY A 148 9.09 6.87 3.01
C GLY A 148 9.72 7.84 4.02
N GLY A 149 9.95 7.34 5.24
CA GLY A 149 10.89 7.95 6.17
C GLY A 149 12.19 8.26 5.44
N ARG A 150 12.48 9.55 5.24
CA ARG A 150 13.72 10.05 4.65
C ARG A 150 14.88 9.58 5.52
N GLY A 151 15.62 8.58 5.04
CA GLY A 151 16.86 8.10 5.64
C GLY A 151 17.86 7.82 4.53
N GLY A 152 18.42 8.87 3.93
CA GLY A 152 19.35 8.72 2.82
C GLY A 152 19.96 10.05 2.38
N GLY A 153 20.67 10.73 3.30
CA GLY A 153 21.61 11.77 2.90
C GLY A 153 22.78 11.16 2.11
N PRO A 154 23.46 11.93 1.24
CA PRO A 154 24.54 11.43 0.42
C PRO A 154 25.69 10.94 1.31
N ARG A 155 26.00 9.65 1.26
CA ARG A 155 27.20 9.08 1.88
C ARG A 155 28.41 9.57 1.11
N GLY A 156 28.99 10.67 1.60
CA GLY A 156 30.31 11.14 1.19
C GLY A 156 31.37 10.07 1.47
N ASN A 157 32.23 9.87 0.48
CA ASN A 157 33.46 9.10 0.55
C ASN A 157 34.29 9.40 1.81
N ARG A 158 34.68 8.38 2.57
CA ARG A 158 36.10 7.95 2.69
C ARG A 158 36.35 6.88 3.76
N ARG A 159 37.08 5.86 3.30
CA ARG A 159 38.25 5.22 3.93
C ARG A 159 38.01 4.26 5.09
N TRP A 160 37.88 2.99 4.71
CA TRP A 160 38.30 1.85 5.51
C TRP A 160 39.81 1.97 5.79
N GLY A 161 40.16 2.25 7.03
CA GLY A 161 41.53 2.30 7.56
C GLY A 161 41.50 1.72 8.96
N GLY A 162 42.29 0.67 9.18
CA GLY A 162 42.16 -0.23 10.32
C GLY A 162 42.78 0.27 11.62
N GLY A 163 42.82 -0.65 12.59
CA GLY A 163 43.74 -0.64 13.71
C GLY A 163 43.11 -0.41 15.08
N GLY A 164 43.13 -1.46 15.90
CA GLY A 164 43.75 -1.38 17.22
C GLY A 164 42.89 -0.93 18.40
N GLY A 165 42.63 -1.90 19.29
CA GLY A 165 43.11 -1.81 20.68
C GLY A 165 42.21 -1.15 21.72
N GLY A 166 41.88 -1.94 22.75
CA GLY A 166 42.10 -1.52 24.14
C GLY A 166 40.90 -1.07 24.97
N GLY A 167 40.47 -1.96 25.87
CA GLY A 167 40.47 -1.68 27.30
C GLY A 167 39.24 -1.04 27.95
N GLY A 168 38.73 -1.72 28.99
CA GLY A 168 38.44 -1.07 30.27
C GLY A 168 36.98 -0.89 30.70
N GLY A 169 36.52 -1.80 31.56
CA GLY A 169 36.08 -1.44 32.92
C GLY A 169 34.66 -0.91 33.17
N GLY A 170 33.87 -1.70 33.91
CA GLY A 170 33.40 -1.27 35.24
C GLY A 170 31.93 -0.81 35.40
N GLY A 171 31.22 -1.49 36.32
CA GLY A 171 30.06 -0.99 37.09
C GLY A 171 28.73 -0.98 36.33
N GLY A 172 27.60 -1.51 36.81
CA GLY A 172 27.12 -1.65 38.18
C GLY A 172 25.79 -0.88 38.28
N GLY A 173 24.73 -1.50 38.80
CA GLY A 173 23.51 -0.78 39.24
C GLY A 173 22.23 -1.19 38.53
N GLY A 174 21.32 -1.80 39.28
CA GLY A 174 19.99 -2.23 38.82
C GLY A 174 18.87 -1.21 39.03
N GLY A 175 17.64 -1.70 38.84
CA GLY A 175 16.37 -0.99 39.06
C GLY A 175 15.78 -0.49 37.73
N GLY A 176 14.51 -0.67 37.41
CA GLY A 176 13.34 -1.23 38.07
C GLY A 176 12.22 -1.14 37.02
N ARG A 177 11.37 -2.16 36.92
CA ARG A 177 10.27 -2.18 35.95
C ARG A 177 9.18 -1.20 36.41
N GLN A 178 8.82 -0.22 35.59
CA GLN A 178 7.63 0.59 35.81
C GLN A 178 6.39 -0.14 35.24
N PRO A 179 5.28 -0.28 35.99
CA PRO A 179 4.01 -0.72 35.46
C PRO A 179 3.25 0.41 34.71
N PRO A 180 2.30 0.06 33.82
CA PRO A 180 1.65 1.01 32.91
C PRO A 180 0.59 1.90 33.60
N PRO A 181 0.30 3.10 33.05
CA PRO A 181 -0.74 3.99 33.57
C PRO A 181 -2.15 3.49 33.24
N THR A 182 -3.05 3.62 34.21
CA THR A 182 -4.50 3.39 34.09
C THR A 182 -5.17 4.54 33.35
N PHE A 183 -6.02 4.20 32.38
CA PHE A 183 -6.93 5.15 31.73
C PHE A 183 -8.16 5.38 32.62
N ARG A 184 -8.59 6.63 32.71
CA ARG A 184 -9.82 7.06 33.35
C ARG A 184 -10.89 7.30 32.30
#